data_AF-A0A1Q9CCQ3-F1
#
_entry.id   AF-A0A1Q9CCQ3-F1
#
_cell.length_a   1.000
_cell.length_b   1.000
_cell.length_c   1.000
_cell.angle_alpha   90.00
_cell.angle_beta   90.00
_cell.angle_gamma   90.00
#
_symmetry.space_group_name_H-M   'P 1'
#
loop_
_entity.id
_entity.type
_entity.pdbx_description
1 polymer ?
#
loop_
_entity_poly.entity_id
_entity_poly.type
_entity_poly.pdbx_seq_one_letter_code
_entity_poly.pdbx_strand_id
1 'polypeptide(L)'
;MPAAHFSKNEGVELASRHGNEQAAQMLVQAQRSEAFEPDSRKRSTLADMRKDFEALQKQQPRWRWRAKVVLAFYTLARIAGSLPFTRNMLGPEYLCRKQPCYEEAVDVGNVCDAIFRPLVTGFGLYVFIHRMDRFSVNNSLHVWSLITLCCLALPLCDASEYICYGCCFAVVGVQCWALCRAASRAMLQARARGDEAVWWTACLLHANACMVPLGPALSFVGLFAFAQELPLPRTVVTVDVSFQVFNVIVLSGMVGSTPMNLETLQKLAELSGFGLACARVAFPGHISRGAADCVVSFPGKYSDLWDKAVSSVAQEDAFSLACVFLTDAASGLGRHANNPETPGKCWCQTIYGRVPASTYLSMVEISTDESGKHDQTLAFKRADAEAMGQRLLIKQHQGDIEWEQELAEALQDAEVRCIENQDRAPWGCQWFEEWKRNVDRAAELQQSLHVFYFQDSKGKGKMHWDLLANEKARHAARKDSGLGASQTAEVAYLDKIGLSYVEHDIMEFEAFLTSQT
;
A
#
# COMPACT_ATOMS: atom_id res chain seq x y z
N MET A 1 -62.32 -22.29 5.61
CA MET A 1 -61.00 -22.74 6.13
C MET A 1 -60.26 -21.50 6.62
N PRO A 2 -59.93 -21.37 7.92
CA PRO A 2 -59.21 -20.20 8.39
C PRO A 2 -57.69 -20.38 8.21
N ALA A 3 -57.03 -19.30 7.82
CA ALA A 3 -55.59 -19.20 7.61
C ALA A 3 -54.83 -19.21 8.96
N ALA A 4 -53.79 -20.04 9.05
CA ALA A 4 -52.91 -20.12 10.21
C ALA A 4 -51.93 -18.93 10.21
N HIS A 5 -52.01 -18.10 11.24
CA HIS A 5 -50.99 -17.12 11.60
C HIS A 5 -49.83 -17.85 12.29
N PHE A 6 -48.67 -17.89 11.65
CA PHE A 6 -47.42 -18.33 12.30
C PHE A 6 -46.88 -17.20 13.18
N SER A 7 -46.72 -17.51 14.47
CA SER A 7 -46.20 -16.61 15.49
C SER A 7 -44.66 -16.61 15.49
N LYS A 8 -44.05 -15.42 15.56
CA LYS A 8 -42.58 -15.20 15.63
C LYS A 8 -41.88 -15.82 16.86
N ASN A 9 -42.60 -16.55 17.72
CA ASN A 9 -42.06 -17.11 18.96
C ASN A 9 -41.72 -18.61 18.91
N GLU A 10 -41.99 -19.31 17.79
CA GLU A 10 -41.71 -20.76 17.70
C GLU A 10 -40.21 -21.11 17.80
N GLY A 11 -39.31 -20.23 17.34
CA GLY A 11 -37.86 -20.46 17.43
C GLY A 11 -37.32 -20.47 18.86
N VAL A 12 -37.90 -19.67 19.75
CA VAL A 12 -37.51 -19.62 21.18
C VAL A 12 -38.06 -20.82 21.93
N GLU A 13 -39.25 -21.30 21.56
CA GLU A 13 -39.90 -22.47 22.18
C GLU A 13 -39.22 -23.79 21.77
N LEU A 14 -38.72 -23.89 20.52
CA LEU A 14 -37.95 -25.05 20.07
C LEU A 14 -36.58 -25.17 20.77
N ALA A 15 -35.90 -24.05 21.00
CA ALA A 15 -34.62 -23.99 21.72
C ALA A 15 -34.78 -24.34 23.22
N SER A 16 -35.90 -23.94 23.83
CA SER A 16 -36.23 -24.28 25.22
C SER A 16 -36.54 -25.77 25.41
N ARG A 17 -37.06 -26.48 24.40
CA ARG A 17 -37.36 -27.91 24.48
C ARG A 17 -36.14 -28.83 24.40
N HIS A 18 -34.99 -28.33 23.92
CA HIS A 18 -33.74 -29.09 23.79
C HIS A 18 -32.72 -28.80 24.90
N GLY A 19 -33.13 -28.19 26.01
CA GLY A 19 -32.26 -28.00 27.18
C GLY A 19 -31.07 -27.06 26.93
N ASN A 20 -31.21 -26.08 26.03
CA ASN A 20 -30.13 -25.17 25.67
C ASN A 20 -30.46 -23.72 26.08
N GLU A 21 -30.52 -23.47 27.39
CA GLU A 21 -30.88 -22.18 27.99
C GLU A 21 -29.92 -21.03 27.60
N GLN A 22 -28.68 -21.34 27.23
CA GLN A 22 -27.68 -20.36 26.78
C GLN A 22 -28.00 -19.78 25.38
N ALA A 23 -28.53 -20.59 24.46
CA ALA A 23 -28.91 -20.13 23.12
C ALA A 23 -30.15 -19.20 23.17
N ALA A 24 -31.08 -19.49 24.08
CA ALA A 24 -32.27 -18.64 24.30
C ALA A 24 -31.90 -17.27 24.89
N GLN A 25 -30.89 -17.19 25.77
CA GLN A 25 -30.44 -15.93 26.36
C GLN A 25 -29.73 -15.01 25.35
N MET A 26 -29.00 -15.57 24.39
CA MET A 26 -28.33 -14.78 23.34
C MET A 26 -29.32 -14.16 22.34
N LEU A 27 -30.39 -14.86 21.99
CA LEU A 27 -31.45 -14.34 21.11
C LEU A 27 -32.25 -13.19 21.74
N VAL A 28 -32.48 -13.24 23.06
CA VAL A 28 -33.18 -12.16 23.80
C VAL A 28 -32.31 -10.91 23.98
N GLN A 29 -30.98 -11.05 24.03
CA GLN A 29 -30.06 -9.92 24.11
C GLN A 29 -29.94 -9.17 22.78
N ALA A 30 -30.01 -9.86 21.63
CA ALA A 30 -29.94 -9.25 20.31
C ALA A 30 -31.16 -8.35 19.99
N GLN A 31 -32.32 -8.62 20.59
CA GLN A 31 -33.54 -7.84 20.35
C GLN A 31 -33.65 -6.57 21.23
N ARG A 32 -32.83 -6.43 22.28
CA ARG A 32 -32.94 -5.35 23.26
C ARG A 32 -32.09 -4.11 22.96
N SER A 33 -31.22 -4.14 21.94
CA SER A 33 -30.29 -3.05 21.64
C SER A 33 -30.83 -1.94 20.71
N GLU A 34 -32.10 -1.97 20.30
CA GLU A 34 -32.66 -1.00 19.35
C GLU A 34 -33.40 0.21 19.96
N ALA A 35 -33.42 0.38 21.28
CA ALA A 35 -34.13 1.52 21.89
C ALA A 35 -33.28 2.20 22.96
N PHE A 36 -32.55 3.25 22.57
CA PHE A 36 -32.44 4.53 23.30
C PHE A 36 -31.46 5.47 22.57
N GLU A 37 -31.96 6.63 22.11
CA GLU A 37 -31.17 7.79 21.70
C GLU A 37 -31.35 8.90 22.75
N PRO A 38 -30.31 9.74 22.99
CA PRO A 38 -30.45 11.10 22.50
C PRO A 38 -29.16 11.73 21.91
N ASP A 39 -29.32 12.25 20.68
CA ASP A 39 -28.96 13.57 20.16
C ASP A 39 -27.56 14.16 20.47
N SER A 40 -26.61 13.91 19.55
CA SER A 40 -25.51 14.85 19.26
C SER A 40 -25.03 14.74 17.81
N ARG A 41 -24.96 15.89 17.13
CA ARG A 41 -24.30 16.20 15.84
C ARG A 41 -24.15 15.02 14.86
N LYS A 42 -25.09 14.94 13.90
CA LYS A 42 -25.05 14.08 12.71
C LYS A 42 -23.67 14.08 12.04
N ARG A 43 -22.89 13.04 12.30
CA ARG A 43 -21.87 12.53 11.39
C ARG A 43 -22.59 11.78 10.28
N SER A 44 -22.25 12.05 9.02
CA SER A 44 -22.71 11.23 7.90
C SER A 44 -22.38 9.78 8.20
N THR A 45 -23.38 8.91 8.14
CA THR A 45 -23.16 7.49 8.43
C THR A 45 -22.34 6.85 7.32
N LEU A 46 -21.65 5.76 7.64
CA LEU A 46 -20.90 4.95 6.67
C LEU A 46 -21.79 4.50 5.49
N ALA A 47 -23.10 4.37 5.72
CA ALA A 47 -24.10 4.09 4.71
C ALA A 47 -24.34 5.27 3.74
N ASP A 48 -24.25 6.51 4.21
CA ASP A 48 -24.38 7.71 3.37
C ASP A 48 -23.15 7.88 2.48
N MET A 49 -21.94 7.69 3.04
CA MET A 49 -20.69 7.69 2.27
C MET A 49 -20.64 6.58 1.22
N ARG A 50 -21.20 5.39 1.54
CA ARG A 50 -21.31 4.26 0.62
C ARG A 50 -22.22 4.60 -0.58
N LYS A 51 -23.33 5.29 -0.34
CA LYS A 51 -24.27 5.71 -1.40
C LYS A 51 -23.63 6.71 -2.36
N ASP A 52 -22.86 7.65 -1.83
CA ASP A 52 -22.10 8.62 -2.63
C ASP A 52 -20.97 7.95 -3.43
N PHE A 53 -20.31 6.94 -2.86
CA PHE A 53 -19.29 6.15 -3.53
C PHE A 53 -19.86 5.29 -4.67
N GLU A 54 -21.00 4.62 -4.43
CA GLU A 54 -21.73 3.84 -5.44
C GLU A 54 -22.23 4.73 -6.60
N ALA A 55 -22.63 5.98 -6.31
CA ALA A 55 -23.01 6.96 -7.32
C ALA A 55 -21.83 7.42 -8.18
N LEU A 56 -20.64 7.59 -7.58
CA LEU A 56 -19.39 7.90 -8.30
C LEU A 56 -18.87 6.72 -9.13
N GLN A 57 -19.05 5.50 -8.65
CA GLN A 57 -18.56 4.28 -9.27
C GLN A 57 -19.37 3.88 -10.52
N LYS A 58 -20.69 4.09 -10.52
CA LYS A 58 -21.54 3.90 -11.70
C LYS A 58 -21.16 4.79 -12.89
N GLN A 59 -20.41 5.87 -12.67
CA GLN A 59 -19.92 6.71 -13.76
C GLN A 59 -18.61 6.20 -14.40
N GLN A 60 -17.75 5.44 -13.68
CA GLN A 60 -16.35 5.16 -14.05
C GLN A 60 -16.06 4.41 -15.38
N PRO A 61 -16.82 3.40 -15.85
CA PRO A 61 -16.39 2.59 -17.01
C PRO A 61 -16.44 3.37 -18.33
N ARG A 62 -17.37 4.32 -18.49
CA ARG A 62 -17.43 5.21 -19.66
C ARG A 62 -16.26 6.20 -19.72
N TRP A 63 -15.65 6.53 -18.59
CA TRP A 63 -14.58 7.53 -18.52
C TRP A 63 -13.20 6.98 -18.93
N ARG A 64 -12.88 5.71 -18.61
CA ARG A 64 -11.59 5.10 -18.99
C ARG A 64 -11.40 5.03 -20.50
N TRP A 65 -12.47 4.72 -21.24
CA TRP A 65 -12.44 4.71 -22.70
C TRP A 65 -12.30 6.14 -23.27
N ARG A 66 -13.06 7.10 -22.74
CA ARG A 66 -12.96 8.52 -23.12
C ARG A 66 -11.56 9.09 -22.88
N ALA A 67 -10.90 8.76 -21.77
CA ALA A 67 -9.54 9.21 -21.48
C ALA A 67 -8.50 8.66 -22.47
N LYS A 68 -8.61 7.36 -22.84
CA LYS A 68 -7.73 6.75 -23.84
C LYS A 68 -7.93 7.37 -25.23
N VAL A 69 -9.17 7.64 -25.61
CA VAL A 69 -9.51 8.31 -26.88
C VAL A 69 -8.99 9.75 -26.88
N VAL A 70 -9.20 10.51 -25.81
CA VAL A 70 -8.69 11.89 -25.67
C VAL A 70 -7.16 11.93 -25.75
N LEU A 71 -6.46 10.99 -25.11
CA LEU A 71 -5.00 10.90 -25.17
C LEU A 71 -4.48 10.56 -26.58
N ALA A 72 -5.16 9.65 -27.29
CA ALA A 72 -4.83 9.32 -28.67
C ALA A 72 -5.03 10.52 -29.61
N PHE A 73 -6.17 11.24 -29.50
CA PHE A 73 -6.42 12.45 -30.27
C PHE A 73 -5.43 13.58 -29.94
N TYR A 74 -5.09 13.77 -28.67
CA TYR A 74 -4.07 14.72 -28.25
C TYR A 74 -2.69 14.40 -28.87
N THR A 75 -2.32 13.12 -28.89
CA THR A 75 -1.05 12.66 -29.47
C THR A 75 -1.02 12.87 -30.98
N LEU A 76 -2.10 12.54 -31.68
CA LEU A 76 -2.23 12.78 -33.13
C LEU A 76 -2.23 14.28 -33.47
N ALA A 77 -2.90 15.11 -32.68
CA ALA A 77 -2.90 16.56 -32.83
C ALA A 77 -1.49 17.14 -32.61
N ARG A 78 -0.73 16.62 -31.64
CA ARG A 78 0.66 17.01 -31.40
C ARG A 78 1.58 16.60 -32.55
N ILE A 79 1.43 15.38 -33.08
CA ILE A 79 2.17 14.92 -34.27
C ILE A 79 1.85 15.82 -35.47
N ALA A 80 0.56 16.10 -35.72
CA ALA A 80 0.12 16.95 -36.82
C ALA A 80 0.62 18.39 -36.69
N GLY A 81 0.62 18.96 -35.48
CA GLY A 81 1.14 20.31 -35.21
C GLY A 81 2.68 20.40 -35.16
N SER A 82 3.38 19.26 -35.15
CA SER A 82 4.84 19.20 -35.20
C SER A 82 5.36 18.92 -36.61
N LEU A 83 4.50 18.51 -37.54
CA LEU A 83 4.84 18.41 -38.96
C LEU A 83 4.96 19.84 -39.50
N PRO A 84 6.14 20.29 -39.96
CA PRO A 84 6.23 21.57 -40.61
C PRO A 84 5.28 21.54 -41.80
N PHE A 85 4.31 22.46 -41.83
CA PHE A 85 3.49 22.74 -43.01
C PHE A 85 4.45 23.27 -44.08
N THR A 86 5.13 22.32 -44.73
CA THR A 86 6.15 22.62 -45.71
C THR A 86 5.42 23.23 -46.89
N ARG A 87 5.71 24.51 -47.09
CA ARG A 87 5.19 25.44 -48.12
C ARG A 87 5.35 24.94 -49.57
N ASN A 88 5.72 23.68 -49.81
CA ASN A 88 6.17 23.15 -51.08
C ASN A 88 5.15 22.29 -51.84
N MET A 89 3.90 22.14 -51.38
CA MET A 89 2.92 21.33 -52.14
C MET A 89 2.04 22.11 -53.13
N LEU A 90 2.14 23.44 -53.19
CA LEU A 90 1.52 24.24 -54.25
C LEU A 90 2.55 25.27 -54.73
N GLY A 91 3.38 24.86 -55.69
CA GLY A 91 4.34 25.75 -56.33
C GLY A 91 3.62 26.89 -57.06
N PRO A 92 4.05 28.15 -56.89
CA PRO A 92 3.60 29.26 -57.72
C PRO A 92 4.53 29.38 -58.93
N GLU A 93 4.55 28.36 -59.78
CA GLU A 93 5.06 28.51 -61.14
C GLU A 93 3.86 28.45 -62.07
N TYR A 94 3.69 29.51 -62.87
CA TYR A 94 2.60 29.74 -63.84
C TYR A 94 1.30 30.27 -63.24
N LEU A 95 1.27 31.58 -62.93
CA LEU A 95 0.38 32.53 -63.63
C LEU A 95 0.61 33.97 -63.14
N CYS A 96 0.85 34.85 -64.11
CA CYS A 96 0.68 36.31 -64.10
C CYS A 96 1.55 37.19 -63.18
N ARG A 97 2.62 37.66 -63.82
CA ARG A 97 3.34 38.91 -63.60
C ARG A 97 2.39 40.13 -63.71
N LYS A 98 2.40 40.97 -62.65
CA LYS A 98 2.08 42.42 -62.55
C LYS A 98 0.92 42.73 -61.59
N GLN A 99 1.25 43.08 -60.34
CA GLN A 99 1.08 44.43 -59.74
C GLN A 99 1.52 44.37 -58.26
N PRO A 100 2.24 45.38 -57.71
CA PRO A 100 2.57 45.41 -56.29
C PRO A 100 1.43 46.08 -55.53
N CYS A 101 0.50 45.29 -55.01
CA CYS A 101 -0.34 45.72 -53.89
C CYS A 101 0.28 45.16 -52.60
N TYR A 102 0.74 46.07 -51.75
CA TYR A 102 1.07 45.79 -50.36
C TYR A 102 -0.23 45.44 -49.63
N GLU A 103 -0.63 44.18 -49.69
CA GLU A 103 -1.43 43.58 -48.63
C GLU A 103 -0.50 42.58 -47.93
N GLU A 104 -0.23 42.85 -46.65
CA GLU A 104 0.41 41.89 -45.75
C GLU A 104 -0.46 40.63 -45.75
N ALA A 105 -0.11 39.68 -46.62
CA ALA A 105 -0.73 38.38 -46.65
C ALA A 105 -0.42 37.73 -45.30
N VAL A 106 -1.43 37.70 -44.44
CA VAL A 106 -1.40 37.04 -43.14
C VAL A 106 -0.88 35.64 -43.36
N ASP A 107 0.30 35.35 -42.82
CA ASP A 107 0.92 34.03 -42.95
C ASP A 107 0.06 33.03 -42.17
N VAL A 108 -0.75 32.29 -42.92
CA VAL A 108 -1.65 31.26 -42.38
C VAL A 108 -0.87 30.22 -41.59
N GLY A 109 0.41 29.98 -41.90
CA GLY A 109 1.29 29.12 -41.11
C GLY A 109 1.55 29.68 -39.71
N ASN A 110 1.87 30.98 -39.62
CA ASN A 110 2.09 31.65 -38.33
C ASN A 110 0.79 31.76 -37.51
N VAL A 111 -0.35 32.00 -38.15
CA VAL A 111 -1.66 32.04 -37.48
C VAL A 111 -2.05 30.64 -36.98
N CYS A 112 -1.83 29.60 -37.78
CA CYS A 112 -2.06 28.22 -37.36
C CYS A 112 -1.14 27.83 -36.18
N ASP A 113 0.16 28.14 -36.24
CA ASP A 113 1.07 27.85 -35.12
C ASP A 113 0.74 28.65 -33.86
N ALA A 114 0.37 29.92 -33.99
CA ALA A 114 -0.03 30.79 -32.88
C ALA A 114 -1.36 30.37 -32.23
N ILE A 115 -2.24 29.67 -32.93
CA ILE A 115 -3.55 29.24 -32.40
C ILE A 115 -3.53 27.76 -31.98
N PHE A 116 -2.98 26.86 -32.80
CA PHE A 116 -3.01 25.42 -32.51
C PHE A 116 -2.09 25.03 -31.36
N ARG A 117 -0.88 25.61 -31.23
CA ARG A 117 0.04 25.23 -30.15
C ARG A 117 -0.50 25.60 -28.77
N PRO A 118 -1.03 26.81 -28.52
CA PRO A 118 -1.65 27.15 -27.23
C PRO A 118 -2.93 26.35 -26.96
N LEU A 119 -3.74 26.05 -27.98
CA LEU A 119 -4.95 25.23 -27.80
C LEU A 119 -4.63 23.77 -27.46
N VAL A 120 -3.65 23.16 -28.13
CA VAL A 120 -3.23 21.79 -27.83
C VAL A 120 -2.57 21.73 -26.45
N THR A 121 -1.63 22.63 -26.16
CA THR A 121 -0.94 22.70 -24.87
C THR A 121 -1.91 23.02 -23.72
N GLY A 122 -2.79 24.00 -23.93
CA GLY A 122 -3.82 24.40 -22.98
C GLY A 122 -4.87 23.31 -22.74
N PHE A 123 -5.25 22.55 -23.77
CA PHE A 123 -6.13 21.38 -23.62
C PHE A 123 -5.44 20.24 -22.87
N GLY A 124 -4.14 19.99 -23.12
CA GLY A 124 -3.33 19.05 -22.35
C GLY A 124 -3.26 19.43 -20.86
N LEU A 125 -2.96 20.69 -20.56
CA LEU A 125 -2.96 21.24 -19.20
C LEU A 125 -4.34 21.15 -18.54
N TYR A 126 -5.42 21.52 -19.26
CA TYR A 126 -6.79 21.45 -18.76
C TYR A 126 -7.21 20.01 -18.39
N VAL A 127 -6.90 19.03 -19.24
CA VAL A 127 -7.23 17.61 -18.98
C VAL A 127 -6.53 17.09 -17.72
N PHE A 128 -5.34 17.60 -17.40
CA PHE A 128 -4.59 17.23 -16.21
C PHE A 128 -4.99 18.04 -14.96
N ILE A 129 -5.20 19.35 -15.07
CA ILE A 129 -5.54 20.26 -13.95
C ILE A 129 -6.98 20.08 -13.49
N HIS A 130 -7.92 19.78 -14.39
CA HIS A 130 -9.34 19.60 -14.04
C HIS A 130 -9.60 18.41 -13.08
N ARG A 131 -8.57 17.66 -12.67
CA ARG A 131 -8.66 16.57 -11.69
C ARG A 131 -7.69 16.72 -10.50
N MET A 132 -7.58 17.93 -9.97
CA MET A 132 -6.76 18.23 -8.77
C MET A 132 -7.19 17.43 -7.52
N ASP A 133 -8.43 16.98 -7.44
CA ASP A 133 -9.01 16.20 -6.34
C ASP A 133 -8.35 14.82 -6.11
N ARG A 134 -7.53 14.35 -7.06
CA ARG A 134 -6.85 13.04 -6.99
C ARG A 134 -5.43 13.09 -6.42
N PHE A 135 -4.87 14.28 -6.23
CA PHE A 135 -3.51 14.43 -5.73
C PHE A 135 -3.51 14.40 -4.19
N SER A 136 -3.16 13.25 -3.63
CA SER A 136 -2.75 13.16 -2.22
C SER A 136 -1.40 13.86 -2.01
N VAL A 137 -1.37 14.85 -1.12
CA VAL A 137 -0.13 15.54 -0.67
C VAL A 137 0.86 14.62 0.04
N ASN A 138 0.40 13.46 0.52
CA ASN A 138 1.25 12.48 1.21
C ASN A 138 1.92 11.48 0.26
N ASN A 139 1.56 11.51 -1.03
CA ASN A 139 2.19 10.64 -2.04
C ASN A 139 3.20 11.44 -2.84
N SER A 140 4.48 11.10 -2.68
CA SER A 140 5.59 11.75 -3.38
C SER A 140 5.36 11.80 -4.88
N LEU A 141 4.86 10.72 -5.50
CA LEU A 141 4.63 10.64 -6.95
C LEU A 141 3.61 11.69 -7.46
N HIS A 142 2.62 12.01 -6.62
CA HIS A 142 1.61 13.03 -6.89
C HIS A 142 2.17 14.45 -6.75
N VAL A 143 2.97 14.70 -5.72
CA VAL A 143 3.70 15.95 -5.55
C VAL A 143 4.63 16.20 -6.74
N TRP A 144 5.36 15.18 -7.18
CA TRP A 144 6.22 15.23 -8.36
C TRP A 144 5.45 15.48 -9.65
N SER A 145 4.30 14.83 -9.84
CA SER A 145 3.45 15.05 -11.02
C SER A 145 2.87 16.47 -11.07
N LEU A 146 2.50 17.03 -9.90
CA LEU A 146 2.05 18.41 -9.78
C LEU A 146 3.17 19.41 -10.09
N ILE A 147 4.39 19.15 -9.60
CA ILE A 147 5.57 19.96 -9.91
C ILE A 147 5.84 19.93 -11.43
N THR A 148 5.83 18.75 -12.06
CA THR A 148 5.99 18.62 -13.52
C THR A 148 4.91 19.40 -14.27
N LEU A 149 3.65 19.38 -13.81
CA LEU A 149 2.55 20.15 -14.38
C LEU A 149 2.76 21.66 -14.26
N CYS A 150 3.14 22.14 -13.08
CA CYS A 150 3.47 23.55 -12.86
C CYS A 150 4.65 23.97 -13.74
N CYS A 151 5.66 23.12 -13.89
CA CYS A 151 6.80 23.42 -14.75
C CYS A 151 6.45 23.40 -16.25
N LEU A 152 5.49 22.59 -16.68
CA LEU A 152 4.96 22.62 -18.06
C LEU A 152 4.04 23.82 -18.34
N ALA A 153 3.47 24.44 -17.31
CA ALA A 153 2.60 25.63 -17.41
C ALA A 153 3.38 26.96 -17.38
N LEU A 154 4.62 26.96 -16.88
CA LEU A 154 5.51 28.12 -16.77
C LEU A 154 5.89 28.85 -18.08
N PRO A 155 5.87 28.23 -19.30
CA PRO A 155 6.09 28.96 -20.55
C PRO A 155 5.04 30.05 -20.88
N LEU A 156 4.02 30.23 -20.03
CA LEU A 156 3.05 31.32 -20.15
C LEU A 156 3.51 32.63 -19.47
N CYS A 157 4.72 32.67 -18.89
CA CYS A 157 5.26 33.83 -18.19
C CYS A 157 6.57 34.34 -18.84
N ASP A 158 6.49 35.53 -19.45
CA ASP A 158 7.42 36.12 -20.45
C ASP A 158 8.87 36.44 -20.03
N ALA A 159 9.42 35.86 -18.96
CA ALA A 159 10.83 36.11 -18.60
C ALA A 159 11.56 34.98 -17.86
N SER A 160 10.89 33.86 -17.54
CA SER A 160 11.52 32.76 -16.75
C SER A 160 11.69 31.45 -17.52
N GLU A 161 11.61 31.49 -18.86
CA GLU A 161 11.62 30.28 -19.70
C GLU A 161 12.84 29.39 -19.43
N TYR A 162 14.06 29.97 -19.38
CA TYR A 162 15.28 29.20 -19.13
C TYR A 162 15.33 28.54 -17.75
N ILE A 163 14.83 29.21 -16.70
CA ILE A 163 14.78 28.66 -15.34
C ILE A 163 13.75 27.53 -15.28
N CYS A 164 12.59 27.74 -15.89
CA CYS A 164 11.55 26.73 -16.01
C CYS A 164 12.06 25.47 -16.73
N TYR A 165 12.73 25.62 -17.87
CA TYR A 165 13.31 24.48 -18.59
C TYR A 165 14.38 23.79 -17.75
N GLY A 166 15.28 24.53 -17.10
CA GLY A 166 16.27 23.97 -16.18
C GLY A 166 15.62 23.14 -15.06
N CYS A 167 14.56 23.65 -14.44
CA CYS A 167 13.80 22.93 -13.41
C CYS A 167 13.10 21.68 -13.97
N CYS A 168 12.46 21.75 -15.13
CA CYS A 168 11.87 20.59 -15.81
C CYS A 168 12.91 19.48 -16.03
N PHE A 169 14.08 19.83 -16.59
CA PHE A 169 15.15 18.87 -16.85
C PHE A 169 15.74 18.30 -15.57
N ALA A 170 15.91 19.12 -14.53
CA ALA A 170 16.36 18.64 -13.24
C ALA A 170 15.38 17.63 -12.63
N VAL A 171 14.07 17.91 -12.68
CA VAL A 171 13.03 16.99 -12.19
C VAL A 171 13.02 15.69 -12.98
N VAL A 172 13.02 15.76 -14.32
CA VAL A 172 13.07 14.57 -15.18
C VAL A 172 14.37 13.78 -14.93
N GLY A 173 15.50 14.47 -14.79
CA GLY A 173 16.80 13.86 -14.50
C GLY A 173 16.81 13.13 -13.16
N VAL A 174 16.28 13.74 -12.10
CA VAL A 174 16.16 13.12 -10.76
C VAL A 174 15.23 11.90 -10.80
N GLN A 175 14.10 11.99 -11.50
CA GLN A 175 13.17 10.88 -11.68
C GLN A 175 13.80 9.71 -12.45
N CYS A 176 14.50 10.01 -13.55
CA CYS A 176 15.19 9.00 -14.34
C CYS A 176 16.33 8.36 -13.54
N TRP A 177 17.09 9.14 -12.77
CA TRP A 177 18.13 8.62 -11.89
C TRP A 177 17.57 7.68 -10.80
N ALA A 178 16.46 8.07 -10.15
CA ALA A 178 15.79 7.23 -9.17
C ALA A 178 15.28 5.91 -9.80
N LEU A 179 14.67 5.99 -10.99
CA LEU A 179 14.23 4.81 -11.74
C LEU A 179 15.41 3.91 -12.15
N CYS A 180 16.51 4.48 -12.62
CA CYS A 180 17.71 3.73 -12.95
C CYS A 180 18.24 2.98 -11.73
N ARG A 181 18.33 3.64 -10.57
CA ARG A 181 18.79 3.04 -9.32
C ARG A 181 17.86 1.91 -8.84
N ALA A 182 16.55 2.12 -8.91
CA ALA A 182 15.54 1.12 -8.59
C ALA A 182 15.65 -0.11 -9.51
N ALA A 183 15.74 0.12 -10.83
CA ALA A 183 15.90 -0.94 -11.83
C ALA A 183 17.23 -1.70 -11.66
N SER A 184 18.34 -1.02 -11.34
CA SER A 184 19.62 -1.68 -11.06
C SER A 184 19.58 -2.60 -9.84
N ARG A 185 18.89 -2.19 -8.77
CA ARG A 185 18.67 -3.05 -7.60
C ARG A 185 17.82 -4.27 -7.96
N ALA A 186 16.73 -4.06 -8.70
CA ALA A 186 15.86 -5.14 -9.16
C ALA A 186 16.62 -6.14 -10.07
N MET A 187 17.48 -5.66 -10.98
CA MET A 187 18.33 -6.53 -11.81
C MET A 187 19.26 -7.41 -10.96
N LEU A 188 19.93 -6.84 -9.96
CA LEU A 188 20.84 -7.60 -9.08
C LEU A 188 20.08 -8.68 -8.29
N GLN A 189 18.92 -8.32 -7.74
CA GLN A 189 18.09 -9.25 -6.96
C GLN A 189 17.46 -10.35 -7.84
N ALA A 190 16.95 -10.01 -9.03
CA ALA A 190 16.40 -10.97 -9.97
C ALA A 190 17.47 -11.96 -10.44
N ARG A 191 18.69 -11.48 -10.71
CA ARG A 191 19.83 -12.34 -11.07
C ARG A 191 20.23 -13.28 -9.93
N ALA A 192 20.25 -12.80 -8.69
CA ALA A 192 20.53 -13.64 -7.53
C ALA A 192 19.47 -14.75 -7.32
N ARG A 193 18.22 -14.49 -7.73
CA ARG A 193 17.08 -15.43 -7.59
C ARG A 193 16.84 -16.31 -8.83
N GLY A 194 17.54 -16.06 -9.94
CA GLY A 194 17.32 -16.77 -11.21
C GLY A 194 15.99 -16.43 -11.90
N ASP A 195 15.39 -15.27 -11.59
CA ASP A 195 14.12 -14.83 -12.20
C ASP A 195 14.39 -14.01 -13.48
N GLU A 196 14.49 -14.70 -14.63
CA GLU A 196 14.80 -14.06 -15.91
C GLU A 196 13.72 -13.05 -16.35
N ALA A 197 12.46 -13.28 -16.01
CA ALA A 197 11.36 -12.40 -16.42
C ALA A 197 11.42 -11.04 -15.72
N VAL A 198 11.66 -11.05 -14.41
CA VAL A 198 11.86 -9.82 -13.64
C VAL A 198 13.16 -9.13 -14.07
N TRP A 199 14.22 -9.88 -14.34
CA TRP A 199 15.50 -9.33 -14.81
C TRP A 199 15.34 -8.55 -16.12
N TRP A 200 14.70 -9.14 -17.13
CA TRP A 200 14.44 -8.46 -18.41
C TRP A 200 13.58 -7.22 -18.26
N THR A 201 12.55 -7.30 -17.41
CA THR A 201 11.68 -6.15 -17.11
C THR A 201 12.47 -5.02 -16.47
N ALA A 202 13.38 -5.33 -15.55
CA ALA A 202 14.27 -4.37 -14.92
C ALA A 202 15.25 -3.74 -15.95
N CYS A 203 15.81 -4.54 -16.87
CA CYS A 203 16.67 -4.03 -17.95
C CYS A 203 15.92 -3.05 -18.86
N LEU A 204 14.70 -3.38 -19.26
CA LEU A 204 13.86 -2.51 -20.09
C LEU A 204 13.51 -1.22 -19.37
N LEU A 205 13.16 -1.30 -18.08
CA LEU A 205 12.89 -0.10 -17.27
C LEU A 205 14.13 0.79 -17.14
N HIS A 206 15.31 0.21 -16.95
CA HIS A 206 16.57 0.94 -16.87
C HIS A 206 16.92 1.62 -18.21
N ALA A 207 16.81 0.89 -19.32
CA ALA A 207 17.03 1.44 -20.66
C ALA A 207 16.05 2.59 -20.95
N ASN A 208 14.78 2.40 -20.62
CA ASN A 208 13.76 3.44 -20.79
C ASN A 208 14.06 4.69 -19.93
N ALA A 209 14.42 4.53 -18.66
CA ALA A 209 14.79 5.64 -17.79
C ALA A 209 16.00 6.43 -18.34
N CYS A 210 16.95 5.75 -18.99
CA CYS A 210 18.05 6.42 -19.69
C CYS A 210 17.61 7.15 -20.97
N MET A 211 16.62 6.62 -21.70
CA MET A 211 16.14 7.19 -22.97
C MET A 211 15.14 8.34 -22.81
N VAL A 212 14.37 8.38 -21.73
CA VAL A 212 13.40 9.46 -21.45
C VAL A 212 14.03 10.86 -21.45
N PRO A 213 15.21 11.14 -20.84
CA PRO A 213 15.82 12.47 -20.89
C PRO A 213 16.47 12.80 -22.23
N LEU A 214 16.83 11.78 -23.04
CA LEU A 214 17.48 11.94 -24.34
C LEU A 214 16.56 12.61 -25.37
N GLY A 215 15.27 12.28 -25.39
CA GLY A 215 14.29 12.90 -26.30
C GLY A 215 14.19 14.43 -26.10
N PRO A 216 13.82 14.91 -24.91
CA PRO A 216 13.79 16.35 -24.61
C PRO A 216 15.12 17.05 -24.85
N ALA A 217 16.26 16.40 -24.56
CA ALA A 217 17.58 16.97 -24.82
C ALA A 217 17.83 17.19 -26.32
N LEU A 218 17.45 16.23 -27.18
CA LEU A 218 17.54 16.35 -28.63
C LEU A 218 16.60 17.42 -29.18
N SER A 219 15.35 17.47 -28.70
CA SER A 219 14.42 18.55 -29.07
C SER A 219 14.94 19.93 -28.65
N PHE A 220 15.67 20.03 -27.53
CA PHE A 220 16.26 21.28 -27.06
C PHE A 220 17.43 21.73 -27.94
N VAL A 221 18.29 20.80 -28.38
CA VAL A 221 19.34 21.09 -29.37
C VAL A 221 18.71 21.59 -30.68
N GLY A 222 17.61 20.98 -31.10
CA GLY A 222 16.82 21.44 -32.26
C GLY A 222 16.26 22.85 -32.08
N LEU A 223 15.67 23.14 -30.93
CA LEU A 223 15.13 24.47 -30.62
C LEU A 223 16.23 25.54 -30.56
N PHE A 224 17.37 25.22 -29.94
CA PHE A 224 18.50 26.15 -29.80
C PHE A 224 19.11 26.51 -31.16
N ALA A 225 19.36 25.50 -32.01
CA ALA A 225 19.89 25.77 -33.34
C ALA A 225 18.86 26.48 -34.25
N PHE A 226 17.56 26.25 -34.07
CA PHE A 226 16.51 27.05 -34.72
C PHE A 226 16.56 28.52 -34.26
N ALA A 227 16.66 28.78 -32.96
CA ALA A 227 16.73 30.14 -32.41
C ALA A 227 17.99 30.90 -32.84
N GLN A 228 19.09 30.20 -33.14
CA GLN A 228 20.33 30.79 -33.66
C GLN A 228 20.40 30.85 -35.19
N GLU A 229 19.31 30.51 -35.89
CA GLU A 229 19.25 30.41 -37.36
C GLU A 229 20.34 29.50 -37.96
N LEU A 230 20.82 28.53 -37.19
CA LEU A 230 21.82 27.59 -37.65
C LEU A 230 21.15 26.56 -38.57
N PRO A 231 21.76 26.22 -39.72
CA PRO A 231 21.25 25.18 -40.59
C PRO A 231 21.34 23.83 -39.88
N LEU A 232 20.23 23.41 -39.26
CA LEU A 232 20.11 22.09 -38.65
C LEU A 232 20.11 21.01 -39.73
N PRO A 233 21.01 20.02 -39.65
CA PRO A 233 20.92 18.85 -40.48
C PRO A 233 19.55 18.18 -40.27
N ARG A 234 18.80 17.94 -41.36
CA ARG A 234 17.49 17.24 -41.31
C ARG A 234 17.58 15.90 -40.57
N THR A 235 18.77 15.32 -40.49
CA THR A 235 19.08 14.11 -39.72
C THR A 235 18.78 14.26 -38.23
N VAL A 236 18.99 15.42 -37.60
CA VAL A 236 18.75 15.63 -36.16
C VAL A 236 17.25 15.56 -35.83
N VAL A 237 16.41 16.17 -36.67
CA VAL A 237 14.95 16.13 -36.51
C VAL A 237 14.41 14.72 -36.73
N THR A 238 14.91 14.01 -37.75
CA THR A 238 14.51 12.61 -38.00
C THR A 238 14.92 11.68 -36.86
N VAL A 239 16.09 11.91 -36.26
CA VAL A 239 16.58 11.15 -35.09
C VAL A 239 15.71 11.40 -33.88
N ASP A 240 15.33 12.65 -33.58
CA ASP A 240 14.43 12.97 -32.46
C ASP A 240 13.06 12.29 -32.61
N VAL A 241 12.43 12.42 -33.77
CA VAL A 241 11.13 11.78 -34.05
C VAL A 241 11.23 10.25 -33.95
N SER A 242 12.32 9.68 -34.47
CA SER A 242 12.56 8.23 -34.38
C SER A 242 12.76 7.78 -32.94
N PHE A 243 13.44 8.57 -32.11
CA PHE A 243 13.66 8.28 -30.70
C PHE A 243 12.37 8.38 -29.88
N GLN A 244 11.54 9.39 -30.15
CA GLN A 244 10.22 9.55 -29.51
C GLN A 244 9.26 8.43 -29.90
N VAL A 245 9.22 8.04 -31.18
CA VAL A 245 8.41 6.91 -31.66
C VAL A 245 8.91 5.60 -31.04
N PHE A 246 10.22 5.39 -30.97
CA PHE A 246 10.80 4.22 -30.33
C PHE A 246 10.48 4.15 -28.84
N ASN A 247 10.60 5.27 -28.11
CA ASN A 247 10.19 5.37 -26.70
C ASN A 247 8.72 5.02 -26.50
N VAL A 248 7.82 5.53 -27.34
CA VAL A 248 6.38 5.21 -27.26
C VAL A 248 6.12 3.72 -27.51
N ILE A 249 6.83 3.12 -28.47
CA ILE A 249 6.71 1.70 -28.81
C ILE A 249 7.26 0.79 -27.68
N VAL A 250 8.36 1.18 -27.05
CA VAL A 250 8.92 0.47 -25.89
C VAL A 250 7.99 0.61 -24.67
N LEU A 251 7.45 1.80 -24.42
CA LEU A 251 6.52 2.09 -23.32
C LEU A 251 5.14 1.46 -23.50
N SER A 252 4.68 1.28 -24.73
CA SER A 252 3.39 0.64 -25.02
C SER A 252 3.42 -0.88 -24.81
N GLY A 253 4.58 -1.46 -24.50
CA GLY A 253 4.76 -2.90 -24.38
C GLY A 253 4.61 -3.64 -25.70
N MET A 254 4.70 -2.93 -26.84
CA MET A 254 4.57 -3.52 -28.17
C MET A 254 5.85 -4.18 -28.68
N VAL A 255 6.99 -3.97 -28.01
CA VAL A 255 8.27 -4.61 -28.32
C VAL A 255 8.64 -5.58 -27.21
N GLY A 256 8.48 -6.87 -27.52
CA GLY A 256 8.72 -8.00 -26.61
C GLY A 256 7.64 -9.07 -26.83
N SER A 257 8.04 -10.34 -26.94
CA SER A 257 7.13 -11.48 -27.12
C SER A 257 6.29 -11.80 -25.88
N THR A 258 6.53 -11.10 -24.76
CA THR A 258 5.85 -11.27 -23.49
C THR A 258 5.09 -9.99 -23.13
N PRO A 259 3.75 -10.03 -23.03
CA PRO A 259 3.00 -8.89 -22.49
C PRO A 259 3.53 -8.58 -21.09
N MET A 260 3.85 -7.31 -20.81
CA MET A 260 4.26 -6.88 -19.48
C MET A 260 3.17 -7.28 -18.47
N ASN A 261 3.42 -8.36 -17.73
CA ASN A 261 2.50 -8.84 -16.73
C ASN A 261 2.51 -7.83 -15.57
N LEU A 262 1.33 -7.31 -15.22
CA LEU A 262 1.14 -6.37 -14.10
C LEU A 262 1.71 -6.95 -12.80
N GLU A 263 1.67 -8.27 -12.63
CA GLU A 263 2.26 -9.01 -11.52
C GLU A 263 3.79 -8.92 -11.50
N THR A 264 4.45 -8.97 -12.65
CA THR A 264 5.92 -8.79 -12.76
C THR A 264 6.32 -7.36 -12.43
N LEU A 265 5.50 -6.38 -12.82
CA LEU A 265 5.72 -4.96 -12.53
C LEU A 265 5.48 -4.64 -11.04
N GLN A 266 4.51 -5.31 -10.42
CA GLN A 266 4.29 -5.26 -8.97
C GLN A 266 5.45 -5.92 -8.21
N LYS A 267 5.90 -7.12 -8.61
CA LYS A 267 7.10 -7.76 -8.06
C LYS A 267 8.33 -6.88 -8.21
N LEU A 268 8.48 -6.17 -9.33
CA LEU A 268 9.56 -5.21 -9.55
C LEU A 268 9.47 -4.00 -8.60
N ALA A 269 8.27 -3.49 -8.33
CA ALA A 269 8.02 -2.40 -7.38
C ALA A 269 8.32 -2.83 -5.92
N GLU A 270 8.00 -4.09 -5.58
CA GLU A 270 8.32 -4.69 -4.29
C GLU A 270 9.84 -4.87 -4.12
N LEU A 271 10.52 -5.42 -5.12
CA LEU A 271 11.98 -5.64 -5.12
C LEU A 271 12.79 -4.33 -5.11
N SER A 272 12.26 -3.27 -5.72
CA SER A 272 12.89 -1.94 -5.71
C SER A 272 12.73 -1.18 -4.39
N GLY A 273 12.04 -1.76 -3.40
CA GLY A 273 11.85 -1.17 -2.07
C GLY A 273 10.71 -0.15 -1.99
N PHE A 274 9.85 -0.07 -3.02
CA PHE A 274 8.67 0.80 -3.02
C PHE A 274 7.42 0.11 -2.45
N GLY A 275 7.49 -1.17 -2.09
CA GLY A 275 6.34 -1.98 -1.68
C GLY A 275 6.62 -2.97 -0.56
N LEU A 276 7.34 -2.56 0.50
CA LEU A 276 7.56 -3.43 1.68
C LEU A 276 6.25 -3.83 2.39
N ALA A 277 5.15 -3.12 2.16
CA ALA A 277 3.85 -3.44 2.74
C ALA A 277 3.19 -4.73 2.18
N CYS A 278 3.72 -5.36 1.11
CA CYS A 278 3.06 -6.51 0.46
C CYS A 278 3.69 -7.88 0.73
N ALA A 279 4.98 -7.94 1.11
CA ALA A 279 5.63 -9.19 1.47
C ALA A 279 5.55 -9.39 2.99
N ARG A 280 4.83 -10.42 3.44
CA ARG A 280 4.85 -10.87 4.84
C ARG A 280 6.21 -11.50 5.15
N VAL A 281 7.19 -10.66 5.45
CA VAL A 281 8.52 -11.11 5.83
C VAL A 281 8.51 -11.36 7.33
N ALA A 282 8.77 -12.61 7.72
CA ALA A 282 8.98 -12.94 9.12
C ALA A 282 10.22 -12.23 9.65
N PHE A 283 10.11 -11.65 10.84
CA PHE A 283 11.21 -10.97 11.51
C PHE A 283 11.46 -11.63 12.87
N PRO A 284 12.53 -12.44 13.02
CA PRO A 284 12.81 -13.19 14.26
C PRO A 284 13.45 -12.33 15.37
N GLY A 285 13.57 -11.02 15.16
CA GLY A 285 14.41 -10.13 15.96
C GLY A 285 15.85 -10.04 15.43
N HIS A 286 16.55 -9.00 15.86
CA HIS A 286 17.94 -8.73 15.51
C HIS A 286 18.69 -8.16 16.71
N ILE A 287 19.65 -8.92 17.26
CA ILE A 287 20.46 -8.47 18.40
C ILE A 287 21.91 -8.29 17.95
N SER A 288 22.34 -7.04 17.85
CA SER A 288 23.72 -6.68 17.51
C SER A 288 24.61 -6.72 18.75
N ARG A 289 25.85 -7.21 18.62
CA ARG A 289 26.81 -7.23 19.74
C ARG A 289 27.38 -5.85 20.07
N GLY A 290 27.38 -4.93 19.11
CA GLY A 290 27.94 -3.59 19.25
C GLY A 290 26.93 -2.51 19.61
N ALA A 291 25.63 -2.82 19.53
CA ALA A 291 24.57 -1.88 19.86
C ALA A 291 24.55 -1.59 21.37
N ALA A 292 24.36 -0.33 21.74
CA ALA A 292 24.15 0.10 23.12
C ALA A 292 22.68 -0.01 23.55
N ASP A 293 21.76 0.15 22.60
CA ASP A 293 20.32 0.22 22.86
C ASP A 293 19.59 -0.95 22.18
N CYS A 294 18.49 -1.41 22.80
CA CYS A 294 17.64 -2.48 22.31
C CYS A 294 16.15 -2.13 22.44
N VAL A 295 15.44 -2.07 21.33
CA VAL A 295 13.98 -1.94 21.33
C VAL A 295 13.36 -3.31 21.61
N VAL A 296 12.74 -3.45 22.79
CA VAL A 296 12.18 -4.72 23.26
C VAL A 296 10.67 -4.80 23.14
N SER A 297 9.97 -3.68 23.00
CA SER A 297 8.53 -3.68 22.72
C SER A 297 8.16 -2.50 21.83
N PHE A 298 7.40 -2.78 20.77
CA PHE A 298 7.04 -1.80 19.75
C PHE A 298 5.56 -1.93 19.34
N PRO A 299 4.85 -0.80 19.15
CA PRO A 299 3.43 -0.84 18.82
C PRO A 299 3.21 -1.18 17.34
N GLY A 300 2.72 -2.39 17.07
CA GLY A 300 2.44 -2.87 15.70
C GLY A 300 1.41 -2.07 14.90
N LYS A 301 0.71 -1.10 15.51
CA LYS A 301 -0.19 -0.16 14.82
C LYS A 301 0.57 0.78 13.86
N TYR A 302 1.86 1.03 14.11
CA TYR A 302 2.66 2.00 13.36
C TYR A 302 3.57 1.28 12.36
N SER A 303 2.98 0.67 11.33
CA SER A 303 3.68 -0.13 10.31
C SER A 303 4.83 0.63 9.65
N ASP A 304 4.63 1.91 9.30
CA ASP A 304 5.64 2.70 8.61
C ASP A 304 6.88 2.95 9.50
N LEU A 305 6.67 3.13 10.80
CA LEU A 305 7.75 3.29 11.77
C LEU A 305 8.44 1.94 12.06
N TRP A 306 7.67 0.85 12.10
CA TRP A 306 8.22 -0.49 12.21
C TRP A 306 9.13 -0.83 11.02
N ASP A 307 8.71 -0.55 9.78
CA ASP A 307 9.50 -0.79 8.58
C ASP A 307 10.80 0.03 8.58
N LYS A 308 10.76 1.28 9.07
CA LYS A 308 11.96 2.09 9.32
C LYS A 308 12.88 1.43 10.35
N ALA A 309 12.34 0.92 11.46
CA ALA A 309 13.10 0.25 12.50
C ALA A 309 13.84 -0.98 11.95
N VAL A 310 13.11 -1.88 11.26
CA VAL A 310 13.65 -3.09 10.65
C VAL A 310 14.71 -2.76 9.59
N SER A 311 14.46 -1.73 8.77
CA SER A 311 15.42 -1.28 7.75
C SER A 311 16.72 -0.74 8.37
N SER A 312 16.61 0.01 9.46
CA SER A 312 17.76 0.61 10.15
C SER A 312 18.65 -0.46 10.76
N VAL A 313 18.07 -1.45 11.45
CA VAL A 313 18.86 -2.54 12.03
C VAL A 313 19.48 -3.46 10.97
N ALA A 314 18.83 -3.65 9.82
CA ALA A 314 19.34 -4.50 8.75
C ALA A 314 20.51 -3.87 7.95
N GLN A 315 20.59 -2.54 7.92
CA GLN A 315 21.59 -1.84 7.10
C GLN A 315 22.77 -1.31 7.92
N GLU A 316 22.53 -0.87 9.15
CA GLU A 316 23.49 -0.04 9.89
C GLU A 316 23.88 -0.65 11.25
N ASP A 317 23.23 -1.73 11.70
CA ASP A 317 23.44 -2.32 13.04
C ASP A 317 23.37 -1.28 14.18
N ALA A 318 22.67 -0.16 13.95
CA ALA A 318 22.67 1.03 14.80
C ALA A 318 22.15 0.74 16.22
N PHE A 319 21.14 -0.13 16.33
CA PHE A 319 20.59 -0.60 17.60
C PHE A 319 20.06 -2.04 17.45
N SER A 320 19.74 -2.70 18.56
CA SER A 320 19.10 -4.03 18.56
C SER A 320 17.58 -3.91 18.54
N LEU A 321 16.89 -4.89 17.93
CA LEU A 321 15.44 -4.98 17.91
C LEU A 321 15.01 -6.40 18.33
N ALA A 322 14.60 -6.57 19.59
CA ALA A 322 14.20 -7.88 20.12
C ALA A 322 12.78 -8.30 19.69
N CYS A 323 11.95 -7.34 19.26
CA CYS A 323 10.59 -7.58 18.79
C CYS A 323 10.54 -8.61 17.67
N VAL A 324 9.52 -9.48 17.71
CA VAL A 324 9.37 -10.61 16.79
C VAL A 324 8.06 -10.49 16.02
N PHE A 325 8.09 -10.82 14.73
CA PHE A 325 6.92 -10.90 13.87
C PHE A 325 6.94 -12.20 13.07
N LEU A 326 6.14 -13.19 13.50
CA LEU A 326 6.03 -14.49 12.85
C LEU A 326 4.81 -14.49 11.93
N THR A 327 5.04 -14.69 10.63
CA THR A 327 4.01 -14.48 9.60
C THR A 327 3.52 -15.75 8.93
N ASP A 328 4.16 -16.89 9.20
CA ASP A 328 3.86 -18.17 8.56
C ASP A 328 4.27 -19.37 9.45
N ALA A 329 3.84 -20.57 9.05
CA ALA A 329 4.11 -21.80 9.79
C ALA A 329 5.61 -22.13 9.88
N ALA A 330 6.44 -21.66 8.94
CA ALA A 330 7.87 -21.91 8.91
C ALA A 330 8.60 -21.07 9.97
N SER A 331 8.23 -19.79 10.08
CA SER A 331 8.71 -18.85 11.10
C SER A 331 8.15 -19.16 12.50
N GLY A 332 7.03 -19.87 12.60
CA GLY A 332 6.52 -20.39 13.86
C GLY A 332 5.12 -19.89 14.25
N LEU A 333 4.39 -19.25 13.32
CA LEU A 333 2.97 -18.98 13.50
C LEU A 333 2.22 -20.27 13.82
N GLY A 334 1.36 -20.23 14.85
CA GLY A 334 0.62 -21.39 15.33
C GLY A 334 1.42 -22.37 16.19
N ARG A 335 2.74 -22.17 16.35
CA ARG A 335 3.57 -23.05 17.20
C ARG A 335 3.51 -22.66 18.67
N HIS A 336 3.60 -23.67 19.52
CA HIS A 336 3.58 -23.52 20.98
C HIS A 336 4.96 -23.85 21.57
N ALA A 337 5.51 -22.92 22.35
CA ALA A 337 6.77 -23.10 23.05
C ALA A 337 6.55 -23.57 24.50
N ASN A 338 7.38 -24.50 24.97
CA ASN A 338 7.31 -25.02 26.33
C ASN A 338 7.57 -23.89 27.34
N ASN A 339 6.74 -23.82 28.38
CA ASN A 339 6.97 -22.91 29.50
C ASN A 339 7.77 -23.64 30.59
N PRO A 340 9.03 -23.28 30.85
CA PRO A 340 9.85 -23.92 31.88
C PRO A 340 9.29 -23.73 33.30
N GLU A 341 8.49 -22.69 33.54
CA GLU A 341 7.87 -22.43 34.85
C GLU A 341 6.68 -23.34 35.14
N THR A 342 6.07 -23.90 34.10
CA THR A 342 4.94 -24.84 34.20
C THR A 342 5.21 -26.06 33.32
N PRO A 343 6.02 -27.03 33.78
CA PRO A 343 6.39 -28.20 32.99
C PRO A 343 5.19 -28.92 32.38
N GLY A 344 5.32 -29.30 31.11
CA GLY A 344 4.25 -29.94 30.32
C GLY A 344 3.20 -28.98 29.75
N LYS A 345 3.32 -27.67 30.00
CA LYS A 345 2.45 -26.63 29.44
C LYS A 345 3.27 -25.65 28.62
N CYS A 346 2.59 -24.96 27.70
CA CYS A 346 3.19 -23.89 26.89
C CYS A 346 2.88 -22.51 27.47
N TRP A 347 3.56 -21.48 26.97
CA TRP A 347 3.35 -20.09 27.43
C TRP A 347 1.92 -19.56 27.24
N CYS A 348 1.12 -20.13 26.32
CA CYS A 348 -0.27 -19.70 26.12
C CYS A 348 -1.08 -19.71 27.42
N GLN A 349 -0.87 -20.69 28.30
CA GLN A 349 -1.64 -20.78 29.54
C GLN A 349 -1.39 -19.58 30.45
N THR A 350 -0.16 -19.07 30.49
CA THR A 350 0.22 -17.93 31.31
C THR A 350 -0.19 -16.61 30.67
N ILE A 351 0.06 -16.46 29.37
CA ILE A 351 -0.11 -15.18 28.66
C ILE A 351 -1.59 -14.96 28.27
N TYR A 352 -2.25 -16.00 27.78
CA TYR A 352 -3.60 -15.93 27.23
C TYR A 352 -4.64 -16.65 28.09
N GLY A 353 -4.24 -17.53 29.00
CA GLY A 353 -5.20 -18.40 29.69
C GLY A 353 -5.92 -19.31 28.68
N ARG A 354 -7.19 -19.61 28.96
CA ARG A 354 -8.06 -20.29 28.00
C ARG A 354 -8.63 -19.28 27.01
N VAL A 355 -8.71 -19.65 25.74
CA VAL A 355 -9.35 -18.84 24.71
C VAL A 355 -10.69 -19.46 24.31
N PRO A 356 -11.68 -18.66 23.88
CA PRO A 356 -12.96 -19.20 23.43
C PRO A 356 -12.85 -19.81 22.02
N ALA A 357 -13.72 -20.76 21.71
CA ALA A 357 -13.77 -21.44 20.41
C ALA A 357 -13.94 -20.48 19.22
N SER A 358 -14.58 -19.32 19.41
CA SER A 358 -14.68 -18.28 18.38
C SER A 358 -13.31 -17.80 17.87
N THR A 359 -12.24 -17.95 18.64
CA THR A 359 -10.87 -17.64 18.18
C THR A 359 -10.35 -18.64 17.14
N TYR A 360 -10.97 -19.81 17.00
CA TYR A 360 -10.65 -20.82 15.97
C TYR A 360 -11.41 -20.62 14.67
N LEU A 361 -12.26 -19.59 14.58
CA LEU A 361 -12.98 -19.24 13.37
C LEU A 361 -12.36 -17.97 12.75
N SER A 362 -11.89 -18.09 11.51
CA SER A 362 -11.41 -16.97 10.69
C SER A 362 -12.46 -16.68 9.62
N MET A 363 -13.01 -15.46 9.60
CA MET A 363 -14.04 -15.06 8.63
C MET A 363 -13.51 -14.02 7.65
N VAL A 364 -13.81 -14.18 6.36
CA VAL A 364 -13.46 -13.24 5.29
C VAL A 364 -14.69 -12.96 4.44
N GLU A 365 -15.06 -11.69 4.28
CA GLU A 365 -16.12 -11.28 3.37
C GLU A 365 -15.51 -10.84 2.03
N ILE A 366 -15.94 -11.46 0.93
CA ILE A 366 -15.50 -11.12 -0.43
C ILE A 366 -16.58 -10.28 -1.11
N SER A 367 -16.29 -9.00 -1.35
CA SER A 367 -17.13 -8.13 -2.18
C SER A 367 -16.80 -8.33 -3.66
N THR A 368 -17.81 -8.34 -4.54
CA THR A 368 -17.65 -8.49 -6.01
C THR A 368 -16.75 -7.45 -6.67
N ASP A 369 -16.55 -6.29 -6.04
CA ASP A 369 -16.13 -5.10 -6.75
C ASP A 369 -14.60 -4.90 -6.79
N GLU A 370 -13.81 -5.79 -6.16
CA GLU A 370 -12.36 -5.64 -5.97
C GLU A 370 -11.53 -6.91 -6.29
N SER A 371 -11.85 -7.59 -7.39
CA SER A 371 -11.33 -8.93 -7.73
C SER A 371 -9.80 -9.13 -7.67
N GLY A 372 -8.99 -8.09 -7.87
CA GLY A 372 -7.52 -8.23 -7.90
C GLY A 372 -6.82 -8.24 -6.54
N LYS A 373 -7.36 -7.54 -5.52
CA LYS A 373 -6.75 -7.49 -4.17
C LYS A 373 -7.29 -8.59 -3.24
N HIS A 374 -8.47 -9.12 -3.57
CA HIS A 374 -9.11 -10.19 -2.80
C HIS A 374 -8.34 -11.50 -2.86
N ASP A 375 -7.84 -11.90 -4.02
CA ASP A 375 -7.15 -13.19 -4.16
C ASP A 375 -5.91 -13.28 -3.28
N GLN A 376 -5.12 -12.20 -3.22
CA GLN A 376 -3.93 -12.15 -2.38
C GLN A 376 -4.29 -12.12 -0.89
N THR A 377 -5.28 -11.30 -0.50
CA THR A 377 -5.76 -11.22 0.88
C THR A 377 -6.32 -12.56 1.36
N LEU A 378 -7.08 -13.23 0.49
CA LEU A 378 -7.66 -14.54 0.77
C LEU A 378 -6.60 -15.62 0.87
N ALA A 379 -5.59 -15.60 0.00
CA ALA A 379 -4.44 -16.51 0.09
C ALA A 379 -3.71 -16.35 1.43
N PHE A 380 -3.49 -15.11 1.90
CA PHE A 380 -2.89 -14.87 3.21
C PHE A 380 -3.77 -15.36 4.35
N LYS A 381 -5.07 -15.10 4.32
CA LYS A 381 -6.02 -15.57 5.35
C LYS A 381 -6.12 -17.09 5.39
N ARG A 382 -6.02 -17.75 4.23
CA ARG A 382 -5.96 -19.20 4.13
C ARG A 382 -4.68 -19.77 4.73
N ALA A 383 -3.52 -19.22 4.36
CA ALA A 383 -2.24 -19.63 4.92
C ALA A 383 -2.17 -19.42 6.44
N ASP A 384 -2.72 -18.30 6.93
CA ASP A 384 -2.85 -18.02 8.37
C ASP A 384 -3.73 -19.04 9.08
N ALA A 385 -4.93 -19.28 8.55
CA ALA A 385 -5.86 -20.23 9.15
C ALA A 385 -5.26 -21.64 9.17
N GLU A 386 -4.56 -22.04 8.10
CA GLU A 386 -3.86 -23.33 8.04
C GLU A 386 -2.74 -23.41 9.09
N ALA A 387 -1.87 -22.40 9.16
CA ALA A 387 -0.77 -22.36 10.13
C ALA A 387 -1.28 -22.39 11.59
N MET A 388 -2.41 -21.75 11.86
CA MET A 388 -3.01 -21.64 13.19
C MET A 388 -4.02 -22.76 13.50
N GLY A 389 -4.25 -23.68 12.56
CA GLY A 389 -5.25 -24.75 12.71
C GLY A 389 -6.69 -24.26 12.83
N GLN A 390 -7.01 -23.06 12.32
CA GLN A 390 -8.34 -22.44 12.36
C GLN A 390 -9.25 -22.92 11.22
N ARG A 391 -10.56 -22.81 11.43
CA ARG A 391 -11.59 -22.92 10.39
C ARG A 391 -11.71 -21.59 9.65
N LEU A 392 -11.37 -21.57 8.35
CA LEU A 392 -11.65 -20.42 7.49
C LEU A 392 -13.05 -20.51 6.89
N LEU A 393 -13.87 -19.47 7.10
CA LEU A 393 -15.18 -19.29 6.50
C LEU A 393 -15.16 -18.06 5.58
N ILE A 394 -15.65 -18.22 4.35
CA ILE A 394 -15.60 -17.19 3.31
C ILE A 394 -17.03 -16.81 2.95
N LYS A 395 -17.44 -15.59 3.29
CA LYS A 395 -18.74 -15.07 2.89
C LYS A 395 -18.69 -14.56 1.45
N GLN A 396 -19.52 -15.15 0.60
CA GLN A 396 -19.67 -14.77 -0.80
C GLN A 396 -21.08 -14.18 -1.04
N HIS A 397 -21.73 -14.52 -2.16
CA HIS A 397 -23.07 -14.05 -2.53
C HIS A 397 -24.22 -14.94 -2.02
N GLN A 398 -23.99 -15.65 -0.92
CA GLN A 398 -24.95 -16.57 -0.33
C GLN A 398 -26.14 -15.79 0.25
N GLY A 399 -27.31 -16.43 0.26
CA GLY A 399 -28.48 -15.89 0.96
C GLY A 399 -28.31 -15.98 2.48
N ASP A 400 -29.04 -15.17 3.25
CA ASP A 400 -28.89 -15.09 4.72
C ASP A 400 -29.03 -16.46 5.41
N ILE A 401 -29.97 -17.30 4.96
CA ILE A 401 -30.22 -18.63 5.53
C ILE A 401 -29.03 -19.58 5.30
N GLU A 402 -28.46 -19.56 4.10
CA GLU A 402 -27.30 -20.38 3.74
C GLU A 402 -26.07 -19.94 4.56
N TRP A 403 -25.88 -18.62 4.70
CA TRP A 403 -24.83 -18.05 5.54
C TRP A 403 -24.96 -18.46 7.01
N GLU A 404 -26.17 -18.40 7.57
CA GLU A 404 -26.43 -18.81 8.96
C GLU A 404 -26.12 -20.30 9.18
N GLN A 405 -26.45 -21.16 8.22
CA GLN A 405 -26.14 -22.59 8.28
C GLN A 405 -24.63 -22.84 8.22
N GLU A 406 -23.92 -22.25 7.26
CA GLU A 406 -22.46 -22.41 7.13
C GLU A 406 -21.72 -21.85 8.34
N LEU A 407 -22.18 -20.73 8.90
CA LEU A 407 -21.61 -20.16 10.11
C LEU A 407 -21.81 -21.09 11.31
N ALA A 408 -22.99 -21.70 11.47
CA ALA A 408 -23.25 -22.65 12.55
C ALA A 408 -22.35 -23.89 12.46
N GLU A 409 -22.19 -24.46 11.26
CA GLU A 409 -21.28 -25.58 11.02
C GLU A 409 -19.82 -25.20 11.30
N ALA A 410 -19.39 -24.02 10.85
CA ALA A 410 -18.03 -23.53 11.07
C ALA A 410 -17.74 -23.26 12.55
N LEU A 411 -18.72 -22.81 13.33
CA LEU A 411 -18.61 -22.66 14.78
C LEU A 411 -18.47 -24.00 15.49
N GLN A 412 -19.17 -25.05 15.02
CA GLN A 412 -19.03 -26.40 15.58
C GLN A 412 -17.63 -26.98 15.30
N ASP A 413 -17.10 -26.80 14.09
CA ASP A 413 -15.71 -27.20 13.76
C ASP A 413 -14.69 -26.41 14.59
N ALA A 414 -14.92 -25.12 14.81
CA ALA A 414 -14.07 -24.28 15.66
C ALA A 414 -14.06 -24.75 17.13
N GLU A 415 -15.19 -25.21 17.67
CA GLU A 415 -15.27 -25.80 19.01
C GLU A 415 -14.44 -27.07 19.12
N VAL A 416 -14.57 -27.99 18.15
CA VAL A 416 -13.78 -29.24 18.11
C VAL A 416 -12.28 -28.92 18.10
N ARG A 417 -11.85 -28.00 17.24
CA ARG A 417 -10.44 -27.57 17.15
C ARG A 417 -9.94 -26.92 18.44
N CYS A 418 -10.79 -26.14 19.11
CA CYS A 418 -10.45 -25.52 20.40
C CYS A 418 -10.18 -26.59 21.47
N ILE A 419 -11.05 -27.59 21.56
CA ILE A 419 -10.91 -28.71 22.51
C ILE A 419 -9.65 -29.53 22.19
N GLU A 420 -9.44 -29.89 20.92
CA GLU A 420 -8.26 -30.64 20.47
C GLU A 420 -6.95 -29.90 20.79
N ASN A 421 -6.95 -28.57 20.66
CA ASN A 421 -5.81 -27.73 21.02
C ASN A 421 -5.79 -27.31 22.50
N GLN A 422 -6.64 -27.91 23.35
CA GLN A 422 -6.69 -27.71 24.80
C GLN A 422 -6.94 -26.24 25.22
N ASP A 423 -7.84 -25.56 24.53
CA ASP A 423 -8.21 -24.16 24.75
C ASP A 423 -7.01 -23.18 24.65
N ARG A 424 -5.93 -23.56 23.96
CA ARG A 424 -4.76 -22.69 23.75
C ARG A 424 -5.03 -21.67 22.66
N ALA A 425 -4.25 -20.60 22.60
CA ALA A 425 -4.37 -19.63 21.52
C ALA A 425 -3.94 -20.23 20.17
N PRO A 426 -4.78 -20.18 19.10
CA PRO A 426 -4.47 -20.80 17.81
C PRO A 426 -3.28 -20.16 17.09
N TRP A 427 -2.99 -18.88 17.35
CA TRP A 427 -1.80 -18.21 16.83
C TRP A 427 -0.48 -18.65 17.49
N GLY A 428 -0.55 -19.47 18.55
CA GLY A 428 0.62 -20.00 19.22
C GLY A 428 1.30 -19.02 20.19
N CYS A 429 2.38 -19.47 20.82
CA CYS A 429 3.20 -18.68 21.74
C CYS A 429 4.72 -18.77 21.45
N GLN A 430 5.10 -19.35 20.31
CA GLN A 430 6.49 -19.41 19.88
C GLN A 430 7.14 -18.01 19.79
N TRP A 431 6.37 -17.01 19.34
CA TRP A 431 6.82 -15.62 19.28
C TRP A 431 7.36 -15.11 20.63
N PHE A 432 6.75 -15.53 21.74
CA PHE A 432 7.14 -15.08 23.08
C PHE A 432 8.46 -15.69 23.52
N GLU A 433 8.68 -16.97 23.23
CA GLU A 433 9.95 -17.64 23.54
C GLU A 433 11.11 -17.04 22.73
N GLU A 434 10.89 -16.74 21.45
CA GLU A 434 11.89 -16.10 20.61
C GLU A 434 12.19 -14.67 21.05
N TRP A 435 11.14 -13.89 21.33
CA TRP A 435 11.27 -12.56 21.91
C TRP A 435 12.02 -12.59 23.23
N LYS A 436 11.66 -13.49 24.15
CA LYS A 436 12.32 -13.66 25.44
C LYS A 436 13.81 -13.95 25.27
N ARG A 437 14.17 -14.88 24.38
CA ARG A 437 15.58 -15.20 24.08
C ARG A 437 16.34 -13.97 23.57
N ASN A 438 15.70 -13.14 22.75
CA ASN A 438 16.31 -11.90 22.25
C ASN A 438 16.50 -10.87 23.37
N VAL A 439 15.53 -10.73 24.28
CA VAL A 439 15.62 -9.87 25.48
C VAL A 439 16.72 -10.35 26.42
N ASP A 440 16.77 -11.64 26.72
CA ASP A 440 17.82 -12.24 27.56
C ASP A 440 19.19 -11.94 26.96
N ARG A 441 19.32 -12.08 25.63
CA ARG A 441 20.57 -11.78 24.93
C ARG A 441 20.94 -10.30 24.97
N ALA A 442 19.99 -9.40 24.81
CA ALA A 442 20.23 -7.96 24.92
C ALA A 442 20.66 -7.57 26.34
N ALA A 443 20.05 -8.18 27.36
CA ALA A 443 20.41 -7.98 28.76
C ALA A 443 21.80 -8.54 29.10
N GLU A 444 22.18 -9.71 28.57
CA GLU A 444 23.54 -10.26 28.67
C GLU A 444 24.60 -9.30 28.07
N LEU A 445 24.24 -8.61 27.00
CA LEU A 445 25.07 -7.61 26.33
C LEU A 445 25.00 -6.22 27.00
N GLN A 446 24.27 -6.10 28.12
CA GLN A 446 24.10 -4.86 28.89
C GLN A 446 23.52 -3.71 28.07
N GLN A 447 22.66 -4.02 27.10
CA GLN A 447 21.98 -3.01 26.29
C GLN A 447 20.89 -2.32 27.10
N SER A 448 20.71 -1.02 26.88
CA SER A 448 19.55 -0.29 27.41
C SER A 448 18.30 -0.80 26.71
N LEU A 449 17.29 -1.23 27.48
CA LEU A 449 16.06 -1.76 26.91
C LEU A 449 15.03 -0.63 26.73
N HIS A 450 14.34 -0.58 25.60
CA HIS A 450 13.37 0.46 25.27
C HIS A 450 11.98 -0.12 24.96
N VAL A 451 10.95 0.48 25.56
CA VAL A 451 9.54 0.13 25.36
C VAL A 451 8.80 1.35 24.79
N PHE A 452 8.22 1.19 23.60
CA PHE A 452 7.40 2.22 22.95
C PHE A 452 5.91 1.96 23.15
N TYR A 453 5.21 2.97 23.64
CA TYR A 453 3.77 2.99 23.85
C TYR A 453 3.04 3.69 22.70
N PHE A 454 1.75 3.44 22.56
CA PHE A 454 0.89 4.24 21.71
C PHE A 454 0.95 5.72 22.09
N GLN A 455 0.63 6.56 21.09
CA GLN A 455 0.64 8.00 21.22
C GLN A 455 -0.17 8.48 22.44
N ASP A 456 0.42 9.41 23.17
CA ASP A 456 -0.08 10.05 24.39
C ASP A 456 -0.46 9.06 25.51
N SER A 457 0.16 7.87 25.49
CA SER A 457 -0.21 6.75 26.36
C SER A 457 0.99 6.07 27.04
N LYS A 458 2.13 6.75 27.10
CA LYS A 458 3.34 6.30 27.82
C LYS A 458 3.01 5.82 29.25
N GLY A 459 3.49 4.62 29.58
CA GLY A 459 3.32 3.99 30.89
C GLY A 459 1.92 3.40 31.18
N LYS A 460 0.94 3.58 30.27
CA LYS A 460 -0.41 3.05 30.45
C LYS A 460 -0.55 1.62 29.93
N GLY A 461 -1.45 0.84 30.55
CA GLY A 461 -1.82 -0.49 30.07
C GLY A 461 -0.93 -1.64 30.57
N LYS A 462 -0.02 -1.36 31.51
CA LYS A 462 0.77 -2.40 32.20
C LYS A 462 -0.12 -3.35 32.99
N MET A 463 0.31 -4.61 33.09
CA MET A 463 -0.36 -5.64 33.87
C MET A 463 0.66 -6.42 34.68
N HIS A 464 0.25 -6.89 35.86
CA HIS A 464 1.04 -7.87 36.59
C HIS A 464 1.03 -9.20 35.85
N TRP A 465 2.18 -9.87 35.77
CA TRP A 465 2.37 -11.14 35.05
C TRP A 465 1.32 -12.20 35.40
N ASP A 466 1.04 -12.37 36.69
CA ASP A 466 0.07 -13.37 37.18
C ASP A 466 -1.39 -13.08 36.80
N LEU A 467 -1.69 -11.85 36.37
CA LEU A 467 -3.02 -11.44 35.92
C LEU A 467 -3.20 -11.59 34.41
N LEU A 468 -2.14 -11.91 33.65
CA LEU A 468 -2.22 -12.01 32.19
C LEU A 468 -3.24 -13.04 31.76
N ALA A 469 -3.31 -14.23 32.39
CA ALA A 469 -4.27 -15.27 32.06
C ALA A 469 -5.74 -14.89 32.40
N ASN A 470 -5.97 -13.84 33.19
CA ASN A 470 -7.30 -13.42 33.62
C ASN A 470 -7.97 -12.53 32.55
N GLU A 471 -8.99 -13.08 31.89
CA GLU A 471 -9.71 -12.39 30.82
C GLU A 471 -10.34 -11.06 31.26
N LYS A 472 -10.95 -11.01 32.45
CA LYS A 472 -11.55 -9.78 32.98
C LYS A 472 -10.49 -8.71 33.24
N ALA A 473 -9.35 -9.09 33.79
CA ALA A 473 -8.23 -8.18 34.03
C ALA A 473 -7.67 -7.65 32.70
N ARG A 474 -7.47 -8.51 31.70
CA ARG A 474 -7.05 -8.09 30.35
C ARG A 474 -8.03 -7.13 29.70
N HIS A 475 -9.34 -7.42 29.77
CA HIS A 475 -10.36 -6.52 29.23
C HIS A 475 -10.38 -5.16 29.93
N ALA A 476 -10.19 -5.14 31.25
CA ALA A 476 -10.09 -3.89 31.99
C ALA A 476 -8.85 -3.07 31.58
N ALA A 477 -7.68 -3.71 31.50
CA ALA A 477 -6.44 -3.07 31.10
C ALA A 477 -6.49 -2.49 29.67
N ARG A 478 -7.16 -3.19 28.73
CA ARG A 478 -7.27 -2.77 27.33
C ARG A 478 -8.06 -1.49 27.09
N LYS A 479 -8.95 -1.07 27.99
CA LYS A 479 -9.85 0.08 27.75
C LYS A 479 -9.12 1.42 27.63
N ASP A 480 -7.98 1.57 28.31
CA ASP A 480 -7.14 2.79 28.28
C ASP A 480 -5.66 2.37 28.18
N SER A 481 -5.37 1.36 27.37
CA SER A 481 -4.03 0.80 27.23
C SER A 481 -3.18 1.62 26.26
N GLY A 482 -1.95 1.95 26.68
CA GLY A 482 -0.90 2.41 25.79
C GLY A 482 -0.12 1.28 25.12
N LEU A 483 -0.47 0.02 25.40
CA LEU A 483 0.20 -1.17 24.89
C LEU A 483 -0.75 -1.99 24.01
N GLY A 484 -0.20 -2.56 22.94
CA GLY A 484 -0.84 -3.62 22.16
C GLY A 484 -0.95 -4.94 22.93
N ALA A 485 -1.71 -5.89 22.38
CA ALA A 485 -2.02 -7.15 23.07
C ALA A 485 -0.79 -8.01 23.39
N SER A 486 0.19 -8.11 22.48
CA SER A 486 1.47 -8.79 22.75
C SER A 486 2.33 -7.98 23.71
N GLN A 487 2.40 -6.66 23.51
CA GLN A 487 3.19 -5.75 24.32
C GLN A 487 2.82 -5.79 25.81
N THR A 488 1.55 -5.96 26.14
CA THR A 488 1.13 -6.14 27.55
C THR A 488 1.84 -7.33 28.21
N ALA A 489 2.01 -8.44 27.48
CA ALA A 489 2.71 -9.61 27.99
C ALA A 489 4.23 -9.40 28.04
N GLU A 490 4.79 -8.75 27.02
CA GLU A 490 6.22 -8.38 26.97
C GLU A 490 6.61 -7.52 28.19
N VAL A 491 5.90 -6.42 28.42
CA VAL A 491 6.18 -5.49 29.53
C VAL A 491 5.93 -6.16 30.88
N ALA A 492 4.85 -6.92 31.03
CA ALA A 492 4.59 -7.68 32.25
C ALA A 492 5.70 -8.69 32.57
N TYR A 493 6.32 -9.28 31.54
CA TYR A 493 7.45 -10.18 31.73
C TYR A 493 8.69 -9.44 32.21
N LEU A 494 9.03 -8.33 31.56
CA LEU A 494 10.17 -7.48 31.96
C LEU A 494 10.05 -7.04 33.43
N ASP A 495 8.86 -6.59 33.83
CA ASP A 495 8.56 -6.20 35.21
C ASP A 495 8.72 -7.38 36.18
N LYS A 496 8.23 -8.56 35.81
CA LYS A 496 8.31 -9.78 36.63
C LYS A 496 9.76 -10.21 36.90
N ILE A 497 10.62 -10.17 35.88
CA ILE A 497 12.03 -10.57 36.02
C ILE A 497 12.93 -9.43 36.52
N GLY A 498 12.37 -8.23 36.71
CA GLY A 498 13.08 -7.08 37.27
C GLY A 498 14.08 -6.43 36.31
N LEU A 499 13.87 -6.55 34.99
CA LEU A 499 14.68 -5.83 34.01
C LEU A 499 14.22 -4.38 33.89
N SER A 500 15.16 -3.44 34.05
CA SER A 500 14.91 -2.02 33.82
C SER A 500 14.82 -1.70 32.33
N TYR A 501 13.89 -0.84 31.96
CA TYR A 501 13.72 -0.33 30.60
C TYR A 501 13.33 1.16 30.61
N VAL A 502 13.64 1.84 29.51
CA VAL A 502 13.23 3.21 29.25
C VAL A 502 11.90 3.20 28.51
N GLU A 503 10.96 4.02 28.99
CA GLU A 503 9.63 4.13 28.41
C GLU A 503 9.55 5.33 27.47
N HIS A 504 8.97 5.13 26.30
CA HIS A 504 8.85 6.14 25.26
C HIS A 504 7.41 6.24 24.76
N ASP A 505 7.00 7.46 24.41
CA ASP A 505 5.89 7.64 23.49
C ASP A 505 6.33 7.31 22.06
N ILE A 506 5.46 6.72 21.24
CA ILE A 506 5.80 6.42 19.84
C ILE A 506 6.22 7.67 19.04
N MET A 507 5.74 8.86 19.42
CA MET A 507 6.13 10.11 18.77
C MET A 507 7.61 10.45 18.98
N GLU A 508 8.27 9.86 19.99
CA GLU A 508 9.71 10.01 20.25
C GLU A 508 10.58 9.10 19.37
N PHE A 509 9.98 8.17 18.61
CA PHE A 509 10.74 7.13 17.92
C PHE A 509 11.66 7.66 16.81
N GLU A 510 11.25 8.69 16.05
CA GLU A 510 12.12 9.25 15.01
C GLU A 510 13.33 9.98 15.61
N ALA A 511 13.15 10.62 16.77
CA ALA A 511 14.25 11.23 17.51
C ALA A 511 15.20 10.16 18.06
N PHE A 512 14.64 9.05 18.58
CA PHE A 512 15.42 7.87 18.98
C PHE A 512 16.26 7.33 17.82
N LEU A 513 15.66 7.10 16.64
CA LEU A 513 16.42 6.61 15.47
C LEU A 513 17.57 7.55 15.10
N THR A 514 17.31 8.86 15.08
CA THR A 514 18.32 9.87 14.74
C THR A 514 19.47 9.92 15.74
N SER A 515 19.25 9.53 17.00
CA SER A 515 20.34 9.45 17.99
C SER A 515 21.21 8.20 17.87
N GLN A 516 20.78 7.20 17.09
CA GLN A 516 21.51 5.94 16.89
C GLN A 516 22.39 5.93 15.63
N THR A 517 22.11 6.84 14.69
CA THR A 517 22.86 7.05 13.43
C THR A 517 23.89 8.16 13.59
#